data_AF-A0A060BTX4-F1
#
_entry.id   AF-A0A060BTX4-F1
#
_cell.length_a   1.000
_cell.length_b   1.000
_cell.length_c   1.000
_cell.angle_alpha   90.00
_cell.angle_beta   90.00
_cell.angle_gamma   90.00
#
_symmetry.space_group_name_H-M   'P 1'
#
loop_
_entity.id
_entity.type
_entity.pdbx_description
1 polymer ?
#
loop_
_entity_poly.entity_id
_entity_poly.type
_entity_poly.pdbx_seq_one_letter_code
_entity_poly.pdbx_strand_id
1 'polypeptide(L)'
;MVGWPGQADLDEPPFEFDGMRLIPLALSAQDLEDYYEGFSNDTIWPLYHDVIATPRYHRAWWDAYVRVNERFAQAAADAAAPGATVWVHDYQLQLVPRLLRERRPDLVIGYFHHIPFPAYGIYSQLPWRRQVLEGLLGADVIGFQRVADAGNFAR
;
A
#
# COMPACT_ATOMS: atom_id res chain seq x y z
N MET A 1 -12.17 -8.15 5.48
CA MET A 1 -11.49 -7.25 4.53
C MET A 1 -11.38 -5.87 5.15
N VAL A 2 -10.18 -5.30 5.17
CA VAL A 2 -9.94 -3.91 5.61
C VAL A 2 -9.84 -3.04 4.36
N GLY A 3 -10.54 -1.92 4.30
CA GLY A 3 -10.60 -1.09 3.09
C GLY A 3 -11.20 0.28 3.33
N TRP A 4 -10.92 1.24 2.44
CA TRP A 4 -11.61 2.53 2.43
C TRP A 4 -12.99 2.39 1.75
N PRO A 5 -14.09 2.93 2.32
CA PRO A 5 -15.44 2.76 1.78
C PRO A 5 -15.75 3.59 0.51
N GLY A 6 -14.81 4.38 0.00
CA GLY A 6 -15.01 5.13 -1.26
C GLY A 6 -15.56 6.55 -1.09
N GLN A 7 -15.81 6.98 0.15
CA GLN A 7 -16.23 8.34 0.47
C GLN A 7 -15.35 8.95 1.58
N ALA A 8 -15.00 10.22 1.44
CA ALA A 8 -14.26 10.96 2.47
C ALA A 8 -15.12 11.18 3.72
N ASP A 9 -14.48 11.13 4.88
CA ASP A 9 -15.08 11.34 6.21
C ASP A 9 -16.25 10.40 6.53
N LEU A 10 -16.41 9.31 5.78
CA LEU A 10 -17.38 8.27 6.03
C LEU A 10 -16.85 7.30 7.09
N ASP A 11 -17.35 7.45 8.31
CA ASP A 11 -17.07 6.56 9.44
C ASP A 11 -18.19 5.54 9.61
N GLU A 12 -17.97 4.33 9.10
CA GLU A 12 -18.91 3.22 9.18
C GLU A 12 -18.36 2.12 10.08
N PRO A 13 -19.18 1.56 11.00
CA PRO A 13 -18.76 0.43 11.81
C PRO A 13 -18.54 -0.80 10.92
N PRO A 14 -17.72 -1.77 11.37
CA PRO A 14 -17.58 -3.04 10.67
C PRO A 14 -18.93 -3.74 10.47
N PHE A 15 -19.13 -4.31 9.28
CA PHE A 15 -20.38 -4.98 8.90
C PHE A 15 -20.10 -6.26 8.09
N GLU A 16 -21.10 -7.13 8.00
CA GLU A 16 -21.03 -8.35 7.19
C GLU A 16 -21.67 -8.11 5.82
N PHE A 17 -21.00 -8.53 4.75
CA PHE A 17 -21.52 -8.47 3.39
C PHE A 17 -21.05 -9.71 2.62
N ASP A 18 -21.98 -10.44 2.00
CA ASP A 18 -21.72 -11.69 1.27
C ASP A 18 -20.85 -12.71 2.06
N GLY A 19 -21.09 -12.83 3.36
CA GLY A 19 -20.35 -13.75 4.24
C GLY A 19 -18.92 -13.29 4.58
N MET A 20 -18.58 -12.04 4.27
CA MET A 20 -17.31 -11.41 4.62
C MET A 20 -17.51 -10.26 5.59
N ARG A 21 -16.71 -10.26 6.66
CA ARG A 21 -16.59 -9.10 7.54
C ARG A 21 -15.81 -7.99 6.86
N LEU A 22 -16.44 -6.86 6.60
CA LEU A 22 -15.85 -5.64 6.09
C LEU A 22 -15.52 -4.69 7.26
N ILE A 23 -14.32 -4.10 7.21
CA ILE A 23 -13.81 -3.18 8.22
C ILE A 23 -13.43 -1.88 7.49
N PRO A 24 -14.36 -0.91 7.43
CA PRO A 24 -14.11 0.38 6.78
C PRO A 24 -13.02 1.16 7.50
N LEU A 25 -12.15 1.81 6.74
CA LEU A 25 -11.19 2.79 7.22
C LEU A 25 -11.57 4.16 6.67
N ALA A 26 -12.10 5.02 7.54
CA ALA A 26 -12.44 6.39 7.21
C ALA A 26 -11.18 7.18 6.80
N LEU A 27 -11.15 7.76 5.61
CA LEU A 27 -10.10 8.70 5.22
C LEU A 27 -10.70 10.11 5.23
N SER A 28 -9.99 11.07 5.82
CA SER A 28 -10.43 12.46 5.73
C SER A 28 -10.30 12.99 4.30
N ALA A 29 -10.98 14.07 3.96
CA ALA A 29 -10.78 14.74 2.67
C ALA A 29 -9.30 15.07 2.40
N GLN A 30 -8.54 15.47 3.43
CA GLN A 30 -7.11 15.74 3.31
C GLN A 30 -6.28 14.46 3.10
N ASP A 31 -6.61 13.36 3.77
CA ASP A 31 -5.98 12.06 3.49
C ASP A 31 -6.27 11.61 2.06
N LEU A 32 -7.49 11.82 1.55
CA LEU A 32 -7.83 11.48 0.17
C LEU A 32 -7.00 12.31 -0.83
N GLU A 33 -6.91 13.63 -0.63
CA GLU A 33 -6.12 14.52 -1.48
C GLU A 33 -4.63 14.16 -1.43
N ASP A 34 -4.02 14.03 -0.25
CA ASP A 34 -2.57 13.88 -0.15
C ASP A 34 -2.07 12.46 -0.39
N TYR A 35 -2.79 11.44 0.09
CA TYR A 35 -2.37 10.04 -0.03
C TYR A 35 -2.86 9.40 -1.33
N TYR A 36 -4.14 9.55 -1.67
CA TYR A 36 -4.72 8.85 -2.81
C TYR A 36 -4.52 9.62 -4.10
N GLU A 37 -4.96 10.88 -4.17
CA GLU A 37 -4.78 11.71 -5.36
C GLU A 37 -3.32 12.12 -5.54
N GLY A 38 -2.66 12.54 -4.46
CA GLY A 38 -1.26 12.97 -4.43
C GLY A 38 -0.27 11.81 -4.57
N PHE A 39 0.14 11.20 -3.46
CA PHE A 39 1.26 10.26 -3.49
C PHE A 39 0.98 9.03 -4.36
N SER A 40 -0.23 8.46 -4.26
CA SER A 40 -0.56 7.26 -5.03
C SER A 40 -0.70 7.59 -6.51
N ASN A 41 -1.57 8.54 -6.88
CA ASN A 41 -1.94 8.76 -8.28
C ASN A 41 -1.10 9.80 -9.02
N ASP A 42 -0.46 10.76 -8.34
CA ASP A 42 0.40 11.77 -8.96
C ASP A 42 1.91 11.56 -8.74
N THR A 43 2.29 10.66 -7.83
CA THR A 43 3.70 10.22 -7.68
C THR A 43 3.90 8.80 -8.20
N ILE A 44 3.32 7.78 -7.55
CA ILE A 44 3.63 6.37 -7.85
C ILE A 44 3.10 5.97 -9.21
N TRP A 45 1.81 6.23 -9.48
CA TRP A 45 1.15 5.77 -10.69
C TRP A 45 1.88 6.21 -11.98
N PRO A 46 2.12 7.52 -12.24
CA PRO A 46 2.83 7.93 -13.45
C PRO A 46 4.26 7.42 -13.49
N LEU A 47 4.95 7.34 -12.34
CA LEU A 47 6.32 6.84 -12.27
C LEU A 47 6.41 5.37 -12.67
N TYR A 48 5.50 4.54 -12.19
CA TYR A 48 5.50 3.09 -12.43
C TYR A 48 4.99 2.73 -13.82
N HIS A 49 4.25 3.63 -14.46
CA HIS A 49 3.80 3.52 -15.85
C HIS A 49 4.77 4.24 -16.79
N ASP A 50 6.07 3.96 -16.69
CA ASP A 50 7.11 4.48 -17.59
C ASP A 50 7.15 6.01 -17.75
N VAL A 51 6.79 6.75 -16.69
CA VAL A 51 6.81 8.23 -16.70
C VAL A 51 5.90 8.80 -17.79
N ILE A 52 4.72 8.18 -18.03
CA ILE A 52 3.71 8.66 -18.99
C ILE A 52 3.26 10.11 -18.73
N ALA A 53 3.41 10.56 -17.50
CA ALA A 53 3.29 11.96 -17.08
C ALA A 53 4.40 12.26 -16.05
N THR A 54 4.76 13.52 -15.90
CA THR A 54 5.80 13.94 -14.94
C THR A 54 5.33 13.68 -13.50
N PRO A 55 5.96 12.77 -12.74
CA PRO A 55 5.61 12.52 -11.35
C PRO A 55 5.92 13.74 -10.50
N ARG A 56 5.04 14.07 -9.57
CA ARG A 56 5.24 15.16 -8.62
C ARG A 56 5.66 14.60 -7.27
N TYR A 57 6.64 15.23 -6.63
CA TYR A 57 7.18 14.77 -5.36
C TYR A 57 6.97 15.83 -4.28
N HIS A 58 6.05 15.55 -3.35
CA HIS A 58 5.76 16.43 -2.23
C HIS A 58 5.95 15.69 -0.92
N ARG A 59 6.70 16.29 0.02
CA ARG A 59 6.95 15.68 1.33
C ARG A 59 5.65 15.47 2.12
N ALA A 60 4.71 16.41 2.05
CA ALA A 60 3.41 16.29 2.71
C ALA A 60 2.62 15.06 2.22
N TRP A 61 2.68 14.76 0.92
CA TRP A 61 2.03 13.58 0.33
C TRP A 61 2.67 12.28 0.84
N TRP A 62 4.00 12.24 0.93
CA TRP A 62 4.68 11.10 1.55
C TRP A 62 4.28 10.93 3.03
N ASP A 63 4.24 12.01 3.79
CA ASP A 63 3.87 11.96 5.21
C ASP A 63 2.42 11.47 5.39
N ALA A 64 1.50 11.88 4.49
CA ALA A 64 0.15 11.33 4.43
C ALA A 64 0.14 9.85 4.04
N TYR A 65 0.97 9.45 3.07
CA TYR A 65 1.07 8.06 2.62
C TYR A 65 1.55 7.12 3.72
N VAL A 66 2.55 7.53 4.50
CA VAL A 66 3.01 6.81 5.69
C VAL A 66 1.87 6.72 6.71
N ARG A 67 1.26 7.85 7.08
CA ARG A 67 0.17 7.88 8.08
C ARG A 67 -0.98 6.96 7.69
N VAL A 68 -1.43 6.98 6.44
CA VAL A 68 -2.52 6.11 5.97
C VAL A 68 -2.09 4.64 5.98
N ASN A 69 -0.87 4.31 5.51
CA ASN A 69 -0.35 2.94 5.58
C ASN A 69 -0.26 2.41 7.02
N GLU A 70 0.12 3.25 7.99
CA GLU A 70 0.11 2.89 9.42
C GLU A 70 -1.29 2.55 9.92
N ARG A 71 -2.31 3.31 9.51
CA ARG A 71 -3.72 3.05 9.85
C ARG A 71 -4.21 1.73 9.25
N PHE A 72 -3.85 1.45 8.00
CA PHE A 72 -4.15 0.16 7.36
C PHE A 72 -3.45 -1.02 8.05
N ALA A 73 -2.16 -0.88 8.38
CA ALA A 73 -1.43 -1.90 9.11
C ALA A 73 -2.01 -2.16 10.50
N GLN A 74 -2.43 -1.11 11.22
CA GLN A 74 -3.08 -1.24 12.53
C GLN A 74 -4.41 -1.97 12.42
N ALA A 75 -5.29 -1.57 11.50
CA ALA A 75 -6.58 -2.23 11.32
C ALA A 75 -6.44 -3.69 10.87
N ALA A 76 -5.45 -3.99 10.02
CA ALA A 76 -5.13 -5.37 9.65
C ALA A 76 -4.63 -6.19 10.86
N ALA A 77 -3.78 -5.61 11.71
CA ALA A 77 -3.28 -6.24 12.93
C ALA A 77 -4.40 -6.55 13.92
N ASP A 78 -5.37 -5.64 14.07
CA ASP A 78 -6.51 -5.80 14.98
C ASP A 78 -7.53 -6.83 14.45
N ALA A 79 -7.68 -6.92 13.12
CA ALA A 79 -8.61 -7.86 12.48
C ALA A 79 -8.07 -9.30 12.40
N ALA A 80 -6.75 -9.46 12.31
CA ALA A 80 -6.12 -10.75 12.06
C ALA A 80 -6.04 -11.62 13.33
N ALA A 81 -6.56 -12.85 13.26
CA ALA A 81 -6.36 -13.86 14.30
C ALA A 81 -4.87 -14.22 14.49
N PRO A 82 -4.47 -14.83 15.61
CA PRO A 82 -3.11 -15.34 15.80
C PRO A 82 -2.71 -16.31 14.67
N GLY A 83 -1.55 -16.09 14.05
CA GLY A 83 -1.03 -16.92 12.95
C GLY A 83 -1.80 -16.83 11.63
N ALA A 84 -2.68 -15.83 11.48
CA ALA A 84 -3.46 -15.67 10.27
C ALA A 84 -2.61 -15.31 9.05
N THR A 85 -3.17 -15.56 7.85
CA THR A 85 -2.63 -15.04 6.59
C THR A 85 -3.26 -13.69 6.26
N VAL A 86 -2.45 -12.69 5.98
CA VAL A 86 -2.89 -11.37 5.53
C VAL A 86 -2.37 -11.13 4.11
N TRP A 87 -3.26 -10.76 3.21
CA TRP A 87 -2.90 -10.42 1.83
C TRP A 87 -3.13 -8.93 1.58
N VAL A 88 -2.04 -8.21 1.37
CA VAL A 88 -2.01 -6.78 1.05
C VAL A 88 -2.06 -6.61 -0.48
N HIS A 89 -2.90 -5.70 -0.94
CA HIS A 89 -3.06 -5.45 -2.36
C HIS A 89 -2.64 -4.03 -2.74
N ASP A 90 -1.78 -3.99 -3.76
CA ASP A 90 -1.49 -2.87 -4.62
C ASP A 90 -0.67 -1.70 -4.07
N TYR A 91 -0.28 -0.82 -5.00
CA TYR A 91 0.73 0.22 -4.86
C TYR A 91 0.41 1.29 -3.80
N GLN A 92 -0.84 1.43 -3.37
CA GLN A 92 -1.21 2.38 -2.32
C GLN A 92 -0.79 1.87 -0.93
N LEU A 93 -0.56 0.57 -0.78
CA LEU A 93 -0.30 -0.08 0.51
C LEU A 93 1.11 -0.69 0.62
N GLN A 94 2.09 -0.15 -0.11
CA GLN A 94 3.45 -0.72 -0.18
C GLN A 94 4.20 -0.75 1.17
N LEU A 95 3.81 0.05 2.16
CA LEU A 95 4.47 0.06 3.47
C LEU A 95 3.81 -0.88 4.48
N VAL A 96 2.56 -1.27 4.22
CA VAL A 96 1.78 -2.13 5.13
C VAL A 96 2.51 -3.43 5.48
N PRO A 97 3.18 -4.16 4.56
CA PRO A 97 3.79 -5.45 4.91
C PRO A 97 4.81 -5.33 6.04
N ARG A 98 5.76 -4.39 5.95
CA ARG A 98 6.72 -4.13 7.02
C ARG A 98 6.07 -3.63 8.30
N LEU A 99 5.18 -2.65 8.21
CA LEU A 99 4.51 -2.08 9.38
C LEU A 99 3.71 -3.13 10.15
N LEU A 100 3.07 -4.05 9.42
CA LEU A 100 2.34 -5.18 9.97
C LEU A 100 3.28 -6.24 10.56
N ARG A 101 4.37 -6.60 9.88
CA ARG A 101 5.39 -7.53 10.38
C ARG A 101 5.97 -7.10 11.72
N GLU A 102 6.27 -5.81 11.86
CA GLU A 102 6.81 -5.24 13.10
C GLU A 102 5.82 -5.35 14.28
N ARG A 103 4.51 -5.31 14.01
CA ARG A 103 3.44 -5.42 15.02
C ARG A 103 3.05 -6.85 15.33
N ARG A 104 3.04 -7.69 14.30
CA ARG A 104 2.47 -9.03 14.29
C ARG A 104 3.43 -9.99 13.58
N PRO A 105 4.58 -10.30 14.22
CA PRO A 105 5.57 -11.20 13.64
C PRO A 105 5.04 -12.62 13.42
N ASP A 106 3.91 -12.98 14.05
CA ASP A 106 3.23 -14.27 13.92
C ASP A 106 2.47 -14.47 12.60
N LEU A 107 2.15 -13.39 11.86
CA LEU A 107 1.34 -13.48 10.65
C LEU A 107 2.13 -14.01 9.45
N VAL A 108 1.43 -14.63 8.50
CA VAL A 108 1.95 -14.84 7.14
C VAL A 108 1.45 -13.70 6.27
N ILE A 109 2.35 -12.95 5.63
CA ILE A 109 2.05 -11.71 4.93
C ILE A 109 2.36 -11.88 3.43
N GLY A 110 1.32 -11.87 2.61
CA GLY A 110 1.44 -11.77 1.16
C GLY A 110 1.23 -10.33 0.70
N TYR A 111 1.95 -9.93 -0.35
CA TYR A 111 1.70 -8.68 -1.08
C TYR A 111 1.58 -8.98 -2.58
N PHE A 112 0.62 -8.35 -3.25
CA PHE A 112 0.51 -8.44 -4.71
C PHE A 112 0.44 -7.05 -5.34
N HIS A 113 1.33 -6.80 -6.30
CA HIS A 113 1.41 -5.55 -7.05
C HIS A 113 0.62 -5.68 -8.35
N HIS A 114 -0.44 -4.90 -8.52
CA HIS A 114 -1.33 -5.05 -9.68
C HIS A 114 -0.86 -4.24 -10.88
N ILE A 115 -0.09 -3.18 -10.65
CA ILE A 115 0.50 -2.32 -11.68
C ILE A 115 1.90 -2.81 -12.08
N PRO A 116 2.47 -2.34 -13.20
CA PRO A 116 3.86 -2.63 -13.55
C PRO A 116 4.83 -2.19 -12.46
N PHE A 117 5.93 -2.93 -12.28
CA PHE A 117 7.02 -2.49 -11.40
C PHE A 117 8.16 -1.92 -12.27
N PRO A 118 8.53 -0.63 -12.11
CA PRO A 118 9.40 0.04 -13.05
C PRO A 118 10.84 -0.50 -13.00
N ALA A 119 11.56 -0.39 -14.12
CA ALA A 119 12.99 -0.67 -14.15
C ALA A 119 13.76 0.28 -13.22
N TYR A 120 14.90 -0.17 -12.70
CA TYR A 120 15.69 0.56 -11.69
C TYR A 120 15.97 2.03 -12.06
N GLY A 121 16.29 2.33 -13.32
CA GLY A 121 16.58 3.70 -13.75
C GLY A 121 15.39 4.65 -13.57
N ILE A 122 14.16 4.15 -13.74
CA ILE A 122 12.93 4.91 -13.47
C ILE A 122 12.67 4.91 -11.96
N TYR A 123 12.71 3.75 -11.31
CA TYR A 123 12.47 3.60 -9.87
C TYR A 123 13.37 4.50 -9.01
N SER A 124 14.62 4.70 -9.42
CA SER A 124 15.60 5.52 -8.70
C SER A 124 15.21 6.99 -8.55
N GLN A 125 14.27 7.48 -9.38
CA GLN A 125 13.73 8.84 -9.31
C GLN A 125 12.87 9.05 -8.06
N LEU A 126 12.29 7.98 -7.48
CA LEU A 126 11.49 8.08 -6.25
C LEU A 126 12.38 8.46 -5.06
N PRO A 127 12.15 9.61 -4.40
CA PRO A 127 12.97 10.04 -3.26
C PRO A 127 12.93 9.04 -2.09
N TRP A 128 11.77 8.40 -1.88
CA TRP A 128 11.50 7.44 -0.80
C TRP A 128 11.66 5.97 -1.21
N ARG A 129 12.37 5.70 -2.32
CA ARG A 129 12.57 4.35 -2.86
C ARG A 129 13.02 3.32 -1.83
N ARG A 130 13.94 3.70 -0.94
CA ARG A 130 14.46 2.77 0.09
C ARG A 130 13.34 2.38 1.06
N GLN A 131 12.57 3.35 1.53
CA GLN A 131 11.45 3.12 2.45
C GLN A 131 10.37 2.26 1.80
N VAL A 132 10.08 2.48 0.51
CA VAL A 132 9.12 1.67 -0.24
C VAL A 132 9.61 0.22 -0.42
N LEU A 133 10.86 0.01 -0.84
CA LEU A 133 11.44 -1.34 -0.92
C LEU A 133 11.43 -2.04 0.44
N GLU A 134 11.87 -1.36 1.49
CA GLU A 134 11.84 -1.92 2.84
C GLU A 134 10.41 -2.23 3.32
N GLY A 135 9.43 -1.42 2.90
CA GLY A 135 8.01 -1.67 3.11
C GLY A 135 7.55 -3.00 2.52
N LEU A 136 7.86 -3.21 1.24
CA LEU A 136 7.53 -4.42 0.48
C LEU A 136 8.23 -5.66 1.05
N LEU A 137 9.51 -5.53 1.40
CA LEU A 137 10.33 -6.62 1.97
C LEU A 137 9.86 -7.12 3.35
N GLY A 138 8.85 -6.50 3.95
CA GLY A 138 8.18 -7.05 5.13
C GLY A 138 7.25 -8.23 4.85
N ALA A 139 6.88 -8.46 3.59
CA ALA A 139 6.07 -9.60 3.16
C ALA A 139 6.90 -10.89 3.07
N ASP A 140 6.26 -12.04 3.32
CA ASP A 140 6.83 -13.36 3.06
C ASP A 140 6.82 -13.71 1.56
N VAL A 141 5.81 -13.21 0.85
CA VAL A 141 5.63 -13.42 -0.60
C VAL A 141 5.23 -12.11 -1.26
N ILE A 142 5.96 -11.75 -2.32
CA ILE A 142 5.69 -10.57 -3.16
C ILE A 142 5.36 -11.06 -4.57
N GLY A 143 4.13 -10.84 -5.00
CA GLY A 143 3.63 -11.22 -6.32
C GLY A 143 3.52 -10.03 -7.28
N PHE A 144 3.73 -10.30 -8.57
CA PHE A 144 3.61 -9.35 -9.67
C PHE A 144 2.83 -9.98 -10.83
N GLN A 145 2.28 -9.15 -11.71
CA GLN A 145 1.58 -9.61 -12.92
C GLN A 145 2.52 -10.29 -13.92
N ARG A 146 3.75 -9.79 -14.10
CA ARG A 146 4.70 -10.29 -15.10
C ARG A 146 6.03 -10.67 -14.47
N VAL A 147 6.69 -11.66 -15.07
CA VAL A 147 8.06 -12.07 -14.70
C VAL A 147 9.06 -10.91 -14.83
N ALA A 148 8.85 -10.01 -15.80
CA ALA A 148 9.68 -8.82 -15.98
C ALA A 148 9.62 -7.88 -14.77
N ASP A 149 8.43 -7.67 -14.19
CA ASP A 149 8.24 -6.82 -13.01
C ASP A 149 8.96 -7.41 -11.79
N ALA A 150 8.83 -8.73 -11.58
CA ALA A 150 9.58 -9.44 -10.55
C ALA A 150 11.11 -9.34 -10.78
N GLY A 151 11.54 -9.40 -12.05
CA GLY A 151 12.93 -9.22 -12.43
C GLY A 151 13.46 -7.80 -12.19
N ASN A 152 12.61 -6.77 -12.29
CA ASN A 152 12.97 -5.39 -11.94
C ASN A 152 13.09 -5.22 -10.42
N PHE A 153 12.19 -5.81 -9.64
CA PHE A 153 12.22 -5.75 -8.18
C PHE A 153 13.43 -6.47 -7.56
N ALA A 154 13.89 -7.57 -8.16
CA ALA A 154 15.01 -8.37 -7.66
C ALA A 154 16.40 -7.75 -7.92
N ARG A 155 16.49 -6.58 -8.56
CA ARG A 155 17.75 -5.94 -8.99
C ARG A 155 18.14 -4.76 -8.12
#